data_AF-A0A1B7MGZ9-F1
#
_entry.id   AF-A0A1B7MGZ9-F1
#
_cell.length_a   1.000
_cell.length_b   1.000
_cell.length_c   1.000
_cell.angle_alpha   90.00
_cell.angle_beta   90.00
_cell.angle_gamma   90.00
#
_symmetry.space_group_name_H-M   'P 1'
#
loop_
_entity.id
_entity.type
_entity.pdbx_description
1 polymer ?
#
loop_
_entity_poly.entity_id
_entity_poly.type
_entity_poly.pdbx_seq_one_letter_code
_entity_poly.pdbx_strand_id
1 'polypeptide(L)'
;MEWVQQFVATELLTRGAPLFNIPDIRFVHIALATIEDAGVTRTYLIEEFIDEATQGKFTKYISNDPPSPLPHLNAESNTIAQYLSFAQHIQYIKTKELAYVADFQGLSSFWMST
;
A
#
# COMPACT_ATOMS: atom_id res chain seq x y z
N MET A 1 -6.62 -0.71 4.59
CA MET A 1 -7.22 -1.34 3.39
C MET A 1 -8.44 -2.19 3.77
N GLU A 2 -9.30 -1.69 4.66
CA GLU A 2 -10.31 -2.54 5.30
C GLU A 2 -11.32 -3.13 4.29
N TRP A 3 -11.77 -2.34 3.31
CA TRP A 3 -12.68 -2.84 2.27
C TRP A 3 -12.08 -3.93 1.38
N VAL A 4 -10.78 -3.85 1.10
CA VAL A 4 -10.08 -4.87 0.29
C VAL A 4 -9.94 -6.14 1.12
N GLN A 5 -9.59 -6.02 2.40
CA GLN A 5 -9.51 -7.16 3.32
C GLN A 5 -10.87 -7.83 3.53
N GLN A 6 -11.94 -7.05 3.71
CA GLN A 6 -13.32 -7.55 3.82
C GLN A 6 -13.76 -8.26 2.54
N PHE A 7 -13.44 -7.70 1.37
CA PHE A 7 -13.72 -8.35 0.08
C PHE A 7 -12.99 -9.69 -0.02
N VAL A 8 -11.67 -9.71 0.24
CA VAL A 8 -10.87 -10.94 0.20
C VAL A 8 -11.42 -11.99 1.17
N ALA A 9 -11.71 -11.62 2.42
CA ALA A 9 -12.28 -12.54 3.41
C ALA A 9 -13.62 -13.13 2.96
N THR A 10 -14.49 -12.32 2.35
CA THR A 10 -15.79 -12.77 1.83
C THR A 10 -15.62 -13.78 0.69
N GLU A 11 -14.72 -13.48 -0.25
CA GLU A 11 -14.45 -14.37 -1.39
C GLU A 11 -13.78 -15.67 -0.96
N LEU A 12 -12.89 -15.63 0.05
CA LEU A 12 -12.26 -16.84 0.62
C LEU A 12 -13.30 -17.78 1.25
N LEU A 13 -14.30 -17.24 1.96
CA LEU A 13 -15.40 -18.04 2.51
C LEU A 13 -16.29 -18.64 1.42
N THR A 14 -16.45 -17.92 0.31
CA THR A 14 -17.38 -18.31 -0.77
C THR A 14 -16.75 -19.28 -1.77
N ARG A 15 -15.45 -19.09 -2.07
CA ARG A 15 -14.74 -19.78 -3.16
C ARG A 15 -13.57 -20.65 -2.68
N GLY A 16 -13.22 -20.59 -1.40
CA GLY A 16 -12.05 -21.25 -0.85
C GLY A 16 -10.75 -20.47 -1.11
N ALA A 17 -9.63 -21.03 -0.63
CA ALA A 17 -8.31 -20.43 -0.78
C ALA A 17 -7.80 -20.49 -2.23
N PRO A 18 -7.17 -19.41 -2.75
CA PRO A 18 -6.56 -19.44 -4.07
C PRO A 18 -5.29 -20.30 -4.10
N LEU A 19 -4.86 -20.66 -5.32
CA LEU A 19 -3.58 -21.37 -5.56
C LEU A 19 -2.34 -20.45 -5.52
N PHE A 20 -2.53 -19.16 -5.24
CA PHE A 20 -1.46 -18.17 -5.13
C PHE A 20 -1.47 -17.54 -3.74
N ASN A 21 -0.31 -17.05 -3.30
CA ASN A 21 -0.22 -16.34 -2.03
C ASN A 21 -0.89 -14.97 -2.15
N ILE A 22 -1.79 -14.64 -1.21
CA ILE A 22 -2.33 -13.28 -1.09
C ILE A 22 -1.34 -12.50 -0.20
N PRO A 23 -0.70 -11.43 -0.69
CA PRO A 23 0.19 -10.62 0.13
C PRO A 23 -0.55 -10.06 1.35
N ASP A 24 0.03 -10.26 2.54
CA ASP A 24 -0.43 -9.59 3.77
C ASP A 24 0.30 -8.27 3.92
N ILE A 25 -0.42 -7.18 3.65
CA ILE A 25 0.17 -5.87 3.50
C ILE A 25 -0.70 -4.76 4.10
N ARG A 26 -0.06 -3.76 4.71
CA ARG A 26 -0.74 -2.60 5.32
C ARG A 26 -0.03 -1.28 5.04
N PHE A 27 -0.76 -0.19 5.22
CA PHE A 27 -0.17 1.14 5.29
C PHE A 27 0.68 1.28 6.57
N VAL A 28 1.77 2.04 6.49
CA VAL A 28 2.53 2.50 7.65
C VAL A 28 1.65 3.37 8.55
N HIS A 29 1.94 3.34 9.85
CA HIS A 29 1.34 4.31 10.74
C HIS A 29 1.96 5.68 10.49
N ILE A 30 1.12 6.72 10.54
CA ILE A 30 1.55 8.11 10.43
C ILE A 30 1.07 8.88 11.65
N ALA A 31 1.83 9.91 12.02
CA ALA A 31 1.44 10.86 13.06
C ALA A 31 1.90 12.27 12.69
N LEU A 32 1.25 13.28 13.29
CA LEU A 32 1.70 14.66 13.22
C LEU A 32 2.51 14.98 14.47
N ALA A 33 3.74 15.43 14.29
CA ALA A 33 4.59 15.94 15.35
C ALA A 33 4.65 17.47 15.26
N THR A 34 4.15 18.16 16.29
CA THR A 34 4.22 19.61 16.38
C THR A 34 5.25 20.00 17.42
N ILE A 35 6.18 20.87 17.04
CA ILE A 35 7.25 21.39 17.89
C ILE A 35 7.07 22.91 17.99
N GLU A 36 7.08 23.43 19.20
CA GLU A 36 7.13 24.86 19.47
C GLU A 36 8.55 25.20 19.94
N ASP A 37 9.24 26.05 19.21
CA ASP A 37 10.58 26.51 19.55
C ASP A 37 10.71 28.01 19.28
N ALA A 38 11.14 28.79 20.28
CA ALA A 38 11.30 30.24 20.22
C ALA A 38 10.10 31.01 19.63
N GLY A 39 8.87 30.56 19.89
CA GLY A 39 7.64 31.17 19.35
C GLY A 39 7.32 30.81 17.89
N VAL A 40 8.05 29.86 17.30
CA VAL A 40 7.78 29.29 15.99
C VAL A 40 7.22 27.88 16.15
N THR A 41 6.03 27.65 15.63
CA THR A 41 5.43 26.31 15.52
C THR A 41 5.86 25.64 14.23
N ARG A 42 6.41 24.43 14.32
CA ARG A 42 6.72 23.56 13.18
C ARG A 42 5.95 22.26 13.30
N THR A 43 5.27 21.86 12.23
CA THR A 43 4.55 20.58 12.17
C THR A 43 5.20 19.68 11.14
N TYR A 44 5.43 18.42 11.53
CA TYR A 44 6.04 17.39 10.72
C TYR A 44 5.05 16.22 10.59
N LEU A 45 5.01 15.61 9.41
CA LEU A 45 4.47 14.27 9.25
C LEU A 45 5.59 13.29 9.61
N ILE A 46 5.33 12.40 10.55
CA ILE A 46 6.23 11.32 10.93
C ILE A 46 5.57 9.99 10.59
N GLU A 47 6.38 9.02 10.17
CA GLU A 47 5.91 7.72 9.68
C GLU A 47 6.63 6.60 10.43
N GLU A 48 6.02 5.42 10.47
CA GLU A 48 6.65 4.21 10.98
C GLU A 48 7.97 3.95 10.24
N PHE A 49 9.07 3.86 10.98
CA PHE A 49 10.37 3.56 10.39
C PHE A 49 10.41 2.11 9.92
N ILE A 50 10.82 1.92 8.67
CA ILE A 50 10.98 0.60 8.07
C ILE A 50 12.46 0.44 7.69
N ASP A 51 13.11 -0.55 8.28
CA ASP A 51 14.54 -0.81 8.13
C ASP A 51 14.81 -1.69 6.91
N GLU A 52 15.41 -1.12 5.87
CA GLU A 52 15.72 -1.86 4.65
C GLU A 52 16.70 -3.03 4.87
N ALA A 53 17.56 -2.95 5.88
CA ALA A 53 18.53 -4.01 6.16
C ALA A 53 17.85 -5.30 6.66
N THR A 54 16.71 -5.16 7.33
CA THR A 54 15.99 -6.30 7.94
C THR A 54 14.65 -6.59 7.26
N GLN A 55 14.07 -5.64 6.53
CA GLN A 55 12.71 -5.71 6.00
C GLN A 55 12.65 -5.67 4.46
N GLY A 56 13.79 -5.59 3.78
CA GLY A 56 13.91 -5.65 2.32
C GLY A 56 14.21 -4.31 1.68
N LYS A 57 14.15 -4.22 0.35
CA LYS A 57 14.44 -2.97 -0.37
C LYS A 57 13.17 -2.14 -0.60
N PHE A 58 13.24 -0.84 -0.33
CA PHE A 58 12.15 0.07 -0.67
C PHE A 58 11.93 0.07 -2.20
N THR A 59 10.72 -0.27 -2.60
CA THR A 59 10.34 -0.52 -3.99
C THR A 59 9.11 0.31 -4.32
N LYS A 60 9.13 0.97 -5.47
CA LYS A 60 7.93 1.56 -6.07
C LYS A 60 7.29 0.50 -6.95
N TYR A 61 6.01 0.23 -6.74
CA TYR A 61 5.32 -0.88 -7.40
C TYR A 61 4.35 -0.38 -8.46
N ILE A 62 3.65 0.72 -8.19
CA ILE A 62 2.71 1.35 -9.10
C ILE A 62 3.04 2.86 -9.16
N SER A 63 3.06 3.42 -10.37
CA SER A 63 3.22 4.88 -10.56
C SER A 63 1.89 5.59 -10.31
N ASN A 64 1.91 6.89 -10.03
CA ASN A 64 0.72 7.72 -10.06
C ASN A 64 0.26 8.04 -11.50
N ASP A 65 1.17 7.98 -12.48
CA ASP A 65 0.88 8.16 -13.90
C ASP A 65 1.89 7.38 -14.78
N PRO A 66 1.46 6.41 -15.60
CA PRO A 66 0.14 5.77 -15.54
C PRO A 66 -0.01 4.92 -14.26
N PRO A 67 -1.24 4.72 -13.75
CA PRO A 67 -1.53 3.90 -12.56
C PRO A 67 -1.38 2.39 -12.83
N SER A 68 -0.23 1.96 -13.34
CA SER A 68 0.09 0.58 -13.71
C SER A 68 1.30 0.05 -12.92
N PRO A 69 1.41 -1.27 -12.75
CA PRO A 69 2.63 -1.89 -12.26
C PRO A 69 3.87 -1.39 -13.02
N LEU A 70 4.96 -1.10 -12.30
CA LEU A 70 6.22 -0.71 -12.92
C LEU A 70 6.81 -1.88 -13.72
N PRO A 71 7.49 -1.60 -14.84
CA PRO A 71 8.18 -2.63 -15.61
C PRO A 71 9.40 -3.16 -14.85
N HIS A 72 9.85 -4.36 -15.19
CA HIS A 72 11.08 -4.98 -14.67
C HIS A 72 11.11 -5.26 -13.16
N LEU A 73 9.94 -5.37 -12.51
CA LEU A 73 9.85 -5.91 -11.15
C LEU A 73 10.29 -7.38 -11.14
N ASN A 74 10.97 -7.79 -10.06
CA ASN A 74 11.24 -9.22 -9.82
C ASN A 74 9.93 -9.98 -9.56
N ALA A 75 9.96 -11.31 -9.54
CA ALA A 75 8.75 -12.13 -9.42
C ALA A 75 7.92 -11.81 -8.17
N GLU A 76 8.57 -11.65 -7.01
CA GLU A 76 7.91 -11.32 -5.75
C GLU A 76 7.26 -9.93 -5.81
N SER A 77 8.03 -8.92 -6.23
CA SER A 77 7.52 -7.55 -6.33
C SER A 77 6.41 -7.43 -7.37
N ASN A 78 6.47 -8.20 -8.44
CA ASN A 78 5.42 -8.23 -9.45
C ASN A 78 4.12 -8.86 -8.90
N THR A 79 4.21 -9.94 -8.10
CA THR A 79 3.04 -10.49 -7.40
C THR A 79 2.38 -9.44 -6.51
N ILE A 80 3.18 -8.62 -5.82
CA ILE A 80 2.60 -7.60 -4.96
C ILE A 80 2.02 -6.43 -5.77
N ALA A 81 2.69 -6.01 -6.86
CA ALA A 81 2.15 -4.99 -7.75
C ALA A 81 0.79 -5.41 -8.36
N GLN A 82 0.64 -6.69 -8.72
CA GLN A 82 -0.65 -7.23 -9.18
C GLN A 82 -1.72 -7.17 -8.09
N TYR A 83 -1.40 -7.56 -6.85
CA TYR A 83 -2.32 -7.45 -5.72
C TYR A 83 -2.73 -5.99 -5.48
N LEU A 84 -1.81 -5.04 -5.57
CA LEU A 84 -2.09 -3.63 -5.40
C LEU A 84 -2.94 -3.05 -6.52
N SER A 85 -2.71 -3.43 -7.78
CA SER A 85 -3.59 -3.04 -8.89
C SER A 85 -5.00 -3.59 -8.70
N PHE A 86 -5.13 -4.83 -8.19
CA PHE A 86 -6.42 -5.37 -7.78
C PHE A 86 -7.05 -4.53 -6.66
N ALA A 87 -6.30 -4.19 -5.61
CA ALA A 87 -6.78 -3.38 -4.50
C ALA A 87 -7.25 -1.99 -4.96
N GLN A 88 -6.49 -1.34 -5.84
CA GLN A 88 -6.84 -0.07 -6.48
C GLN A 88 -8.15 -0.16 -7.26
N HIS A 89 -8.34 -1.23 -8.02
CA HIS A 89 -9.57 -1.46 -8.77
C HIS A 89 -10.78 -1.66 -7.83
N ILE A 90 -10.63 -2.43 -6.76
CA ILE A 90 -11.68 -2.58 -5.74
C ILE A 90 -12.01 -1.23 -5.10
N GLN A 91 -11.01 -0.43 -4.73
CA GLN A 91 -11.23 0.91 -4.18
C GLN A 91 -12.03 1.78 -5.16
N TYR A 92 -11.63 1.83 -6.42
CA TYR A 92 -12.31 2.62 -7.45
C TYR A 92 -13.78 2.22 -7.60
N ILE A 93 -14.09 0.92 -7.63
CA ILE A 93 -15.47 0.45 -7.67
C ILE A 93 -16.23 0.83 -6.39
N LYS A 94 -15.63 0.64 -5.21
CA LYS A 94 -16.28 0.87 -3.91
C LYS A 94 -16.54 2.35 -3.65
N THR A 95 -15.71 3.24 -4.18
CA THR A 95 -15.92 4.70 -4.11
C THR A 95 -16.86 5.22 -5.19
N LYS A 96 -17.51 4.33 -5.97
CA LYS A 96 -18.35 4.70 -7.12
C LYS A 96 -17.59 5.56 -8.12
N GLU A 97 -16.36 5.15 -8.41
CA GLU A 97 -15.48 5.77 -9.40
C GLU A 97 -14.99 7.17 -9.02
N LEU A 98 -15.14 7.58 -7.75
CA LEU A 98 -14.76 8.91 -7.29
C LEU A 98 -13.30 9.00 -6.84
N ALA A 99 -12.73 7.90 -6.36
CA ALA A 99 -11.37 7.90 -5.82
C ALA A 99 -10.74 6.51 -5.84
N TYR A 100 -9.42 6.49 -5.96
CA TYR A 100 -8.59 5.33 -5.72
C TYR A 100 -7.26 5.78 -5.14
N VAL A 101 -6.54 4.86 -4.49
CA VAL A 101 -5.17 5.12 -4.03
C VAL A 101 -4.20 4.67 -5.12
N ALA A 102 -3.25 5.54 -5.45
CA ALA A 102 -2.20 5.29 -6.42
C ALA A 102 -0.82 5.32 -5.72
N ASP A 103 0.24 5.34 -6.54
CA ASP A 103 1.61 5.58 -6.07
C ASP A 103 2.07 4.61 -4.98
N PHE A 104 1.68 3.34 -5.10
CA PHE A 104 2.03 2.34 -4.11
C PHE A 104 3.53 2.06 -4.12
N GLN A 105 4.15 2.30 -2.97
CA GLN A 105 5.58 2.11 -2.72
C GLN A 105 5.81 1.59 -1.29
N GLY A 106 6.94 0.93 -1.05
CA GLY A 106 7.25 0.36 0.26
C GLY A 106 8.05 -0.93 0.19
N LEU A 107 7.86 -1.77 1.19
CA LEU A 107 8.56 -3.02 1.44
C LEU A 107 7.58 -4.20 1.36
N SER A 108 8.10 -5.42 1.23
CA SER A 108 7.26 -6.60 0.94
C SER A 108 6.10 -6.81 1.93
N SER A 109 6.22 -6.34 3.18
CA SER A 109 5.18 -6.40 4.22
C SER A 109 4.55 -5.05 4.61
N PHE A 110 5.09 -3.91 4.15
CA PHE A 110 4.65 -2.57 4.58
C PHE A 110 4.60 -1.58 3.42
N TRP A 111 3.58 -0.74 3.39
CA TRP A 111 3.33 0.14 2.25
C TRP A 111 3.11 1.57 2.68
N MET A 112 3.54 2.47 1.81
CA MET A 112 3.23 3.88 1.81
C MET A 112 2.46 4.19 0.53
N SER A 113 1.46 5.05 0.67
CA SER A 113 0.96 5.85 -0.44
C SER A 113 1.24 7.29 -0.03
N THR A 114 1.94 8.01 -0.90
CA THR A 114 2.18 9.45 -0.78
C THR A 114 1.26 10.20 -1.71
#